data_AF-W9KNX1-F1
#
_entry.id   AF-W9KNX1-F1
#
_cell.length_a   1.000
_cell.length_b   1.000
_cell.length_c   1.000
_cell.angle_alpha   90.00
_cell.angle_beta   90.00
_cell.angle_gamma   90.00
#
_symmetry.space_group_name_H-M   'P 1'
#
loop_
_entity.id
_entity.type
_entity.pdbx_description
1 polymer ?
#
loop_
_entity_poly.entity_id
_entity_poly.type
_entity_poly.pdbx_seq_one_letter_code
_entity_poly.pdbx_strand_id
1 'polypeptide(L)'
;METYIDAEGLMTVLTRCPNLTGIAIRLPDEYRKLLDQYETEDSENADCIINLDDFGNVLRKFGQNLEEVDFNTFFYDSYSADYLCRSPISEIIGSLRELKSLRHLKLSKEALIGGSESLLRLSDVLPESIETLYLHCGKVYELEDWVEFERELYKQEVNKLLLDGMPNLREIRMERYVDWHEFDYCNPEELDYFRSEYIYPKEAEWPAELHVNGWDVDIVEARLYEIRGRPACNRNIITLSRKT
;
A
#
# COMPACT_ATOMS: atom_id res chain seq x y z
N MET A 1 10.01 24.23 2.73
CA MET A 1 9.14 23.43 3.60
C MET A 1 8.12 22.77 2.69
N GLU A 2 8.31 21.47 2.43
CA GLU A 2 7.28 20.68 1.74
C GLU A 2 6.17 20.40 2.75
N THR A 3 4.91 20.65 2.38
CA THR A 3 3.74 20.41 3.23
C THR A 3 3.11 19.09 2.79
N TYR A 4 3.02 18.11 3.69
CA TYR A 4 2.26 16.89 3.46
C TYR A 4 0.79 17.09 3.91
N ILE A 5 -0.11 16.28 3.35
CA ILE A 5 -1.51 16.27 3.77
C ILE A 5 -1.66 15.22 4.86
N ASP A 6 -1.69 15.67 6.11
CA ASP A 6 -2.09 14.88 7.28
C ASP A 6 -3.62 14.91 7.48
N ALA A 7 -4.10 14.45 8.63
CA ALA A 7 -5.52 14.44 8.95
C ALA A 7 -6.14 15.86 8.97
N GLU A 8 -5.43 16.88 9.45
CA GLU A 8 -5.90 18.27 9.46
C GLU A 8 -5.99 18.83 8.03
N GLY A 9 -4.97 18.55 7.21
CA GLY A 9 -4.96 18.86 5.79
C GLY A 9 -6.12 18.21 5.05
N LEU A 10 -6.36 16.91 5.29
CA LEU A 10 -7.47 16.18 4.69
C LEU A 10 -8.82 16.78 5.12
N MET A 11 -9.00 17.07 6.40
CA MET A 11 -10.21 17.70 6.92
C MET A 11 -10.45 19.06 6.23
N THR A 12 -9.41 19.87 6.07
CA THR A 12 -9.49 21.17 5.39
C THR A 12 -9.93 21.00 3.94
N VAL A 13 -9.41 20.02 3.22
CA VAL A 13 -9.81 19.73 1.83
C VAL A 13 -11.28 19.30 1.77
N LEU A 14 -11.68 18.31 2.56
CA LEU A 14 -13.05 17.76 2.51
C LEU A 14 -14.11 18.76 2.95
N THR A 15 -13.79 19.62 3.91
CA THR A 15 -14.72 20.68 4.36
C THR A 15 -14.87 21.83 3.36
N ARG A 16 -13.80 22.19 2.65
CA ARG A 16 -13.83 23.27 1.63
C ARG A 16 -14.36 22.80 0.28
N CYS A 17 -14.27 21.49 0.00
CA CYS A 17 -14.70 20.89 -1.25
C CYS A 17 -15.81 19.84 -0.98
N PRO A 18 -17.02 20.25 -0.54
CA PRO A 18 -18.07 19.31 -0.11
C PRO A 18 -18.61 18.41 -1.24
N ASN A 19 -18.39 18.78 -2.51
CA ASN A 19 -18.81 17.99 -3.67
C ASN A 19 -17.65 17.15 -4.25
N LEU A 20 -16.53 17.02 -3.54
CA LEU A 20 -15.41 16.20 -3.98
C LEU A 20 -15.83 14.74 -4.00
N THR A 21 -15.69 14.09 -5.16
CA THR A 21 -16.01 12.67 -5.35
C THR A 21 -14.76 11.79 -5.40
N GLY A 22 -13.58 12.37 -5.55
CA GLY A 22 -12.33 11.62 -5.65
C GLY A 22 -11.18 12.37 -5.03
N ILE A 23 -10.32 11.67 -4.29
CA ILE A 23 -9.08 12.23 -3.75
C ILE A 23 -7.91 11.27 -3.95
N ALA A 24 -6.77 11.82 -4.37
CA ALA A 24 -5.51 11.09 -4.46
C ALA A 24 -4.45 11.83 -3.64
N ILE A 25 -3.84 11.14 -2.68
CA ILE A 25 -2.78 11.65 -1.82
C ILE A 25 -1.59 10.72 -1.99
N ARG A 26 -0.46 11.30 -2.41
CA ARG A 26 0.82 10.60 -2.55
C ARG A 26 1.81 11.28 -1.64
N LEU A 27 2.29 10.55 -0.65
CA LEU A 27 3.33 11.07 0.22
C LEU A 27 4.68 11.05 -0.50
N PRO A 28 5.51 12.08 -0.30
CA PRO A 28 6.80 12.16 -0.96
C PRO A 28 7.73 11.05 -0.48
N ASP A 29 8.70 10.72 -1.33
CA ASP A 29 9.87 9.93 -0.95
C ASP A 29 10.68 10.72 0.10
N GLU A 30 10.72 10.17 1.32
CA GLU A 30 11.43 10.74 2.46
C GLU A 30 12.90 10.32 2.47
N TYR A 31 13.58 10.33 1.31
CA TYR A 31 15.02 10.56 1.26
C TYR A 31 15.35 12.03 1.62
N ARG A 32 14.78 12.55 2.72
CA ARG A 32 15.21 13.80 3.34
C ARG A 32 16.62 13.56 3.86
N LYS A 33 17.62 13.92 3.06
CA LYS A 33 19.01 14.21 3.49
C LYS A 33 19.46 13.48 4.77
N LEU A 34 19.40 12.15 4.80
CA LEU A 34 20.17 11.35 5.74
C LEU A 34 21.69 11.57 5.54
N LEU A 35 22.07 12.21 4.42
CA LEU A 35 23.42 12.66 4.14
C LEU A 35 23.87 13.91 4.91
N ASP A 36 22.98 14.66 5.58
CA ASP A 36 23.43 15.87 6.30
C ASP A 36 23.72 15.64 7.80
N GLN A 37 23.26 14.57 8.46
CA GLN A 37 23.40 14.48 9.92
C GLN A 37 23.59 13.05 10.47
N TYR A 38 24.85 12.61 10.49
CA TYR A 38 25.39 11.79 11.59
C TYR A 38 25.45 12.58 12.92
N GLU A 39 24.67 13.65 13.08
CA GLU A 39 24.78 14.57 14.21
C GLU A 39 23.42 14.81 14.88
N THR A 40 23.38 14.40 16.15
CA THR A 40 22.53 14.84 17.26
C THR A 40 21.19 14.13 17.49
N GLU A 41 21.11 13.49 18.66
CA GLU A 41 19.98 12.79 19.28
C GLU A 41 18.77 13.69 19.63
N ASP A 42 18.69 14.92 19.08
CA ASP A 42 17.69 15.94 19.42
C ASP A 42 17.09 16.60 18.16
N SER A 43 17.06 15.91 17.01
CA SER A 43 16.42 16.49 15.83
C SER A 43 14.88 16.44 15.96
N GLU A 44 14.24 17.59 15.75
CA GLU A 44 12.79 17.85 15.62
C GLU A 44 12.07 16.99 14.55
N ASN A 45 12.70 15.93 14.04
CA ASN A 45 12.17 14.99 13.06
C ASN A 45 11.12 14.02 13.63
N ALA A 46 10.83 14.08 14.93
CA ALA A 46 9.68 13.40 15.54
C ALA A 46 8.32 14.00 15.11
N ASP A 47 8.32 15.19 14.47
CA ASP A 47 7.10 15.94 14.14
C ASP A 47 6.39 15.50 12.84
N CYS A 48 6.88 14.46 12.16
CA CYS A 48 6.32 13.99 10.88
C CYS A 48 5.59 12.63 10.98
N ILE A 49 5.12 12.21 12.16
CA ILE A 49 4.34 10.97 12.26
C ILE A 49 2.92 11.21 11.78
N ILE A 50 2.49 10.48 10.75
CA ILE A 50 1.11 10.48 10.26
C ILE A 50 0.33 9.42 11.04
N ASN A 51 -0.65 9.87 11.83
CA ASN A 51 -1.59 9.00 12.51
C ASN A 51 -2.72 8.59 11.55
N LEU A 52 -2.77 7.31 11.18
CA LEU A 52 -3.80 6.81 10.27
C LEU A 52 -5.18 6.69 10.93
N ASP A 53 -5.26 6.55 12.26
CA ASP A 53 -6.56 6.54 12.94
C ASP A 53 -7.26 7.89 12.80
N ASP A 54 -6.52 8.99 13.00
CA ASP A 54 -7.02 10.35 12.78
C ASP A 54 -7.42 10.57 11.33
N PHE A 55 -6.62 10.08 10.38
CA PHE A 55 -6.93 10.13 8.96
C PHE A 55 -8.24 9.38 8.65
N GLY A 56 -8.41 8.17 9.18
CA GLY A 56 -9.63 7.39 9.09
C GLY A 56 -10.83 8.09 9.70
N ASN A 57 -10.66 8.74 10.86
CA ASN A 57 -11.72 9.49 11.56
C ASN A 57 -12.21 10.67 10.71
N VAL A 58 -11.29 11.35 10.01
CA VAL A 58 -11.62 12.42 9.07
C VAL A 58 -12.38 11.88 7.85
N LEU A 59 -11.93 10.77 7.25
CA LEU A 59 -12.64 10.14 6.13
C LEU A 59 -14.06 9.76 6.53
N ARG A 60 -14.23 9.08 7.67
CA ARG A 60 -15.52 8.72 8.27
C ARG A 60 -16.44 9.94 8.44
N LYS A 61 -15.91 11.02 9.02
CA LYS A 61 -16.72 12.21 9.33
C LYS A 61 -17.05 13.09 8.12
N PHE A 62 -16.15 13.22 7.15
CA PHE A 62 -16.26 14.22 6.08
C PHE A 62 -16.24 13.65 4.66
N GLY A 63 -15.85 12.39 4.48
CA GLY A 63 -15.65 11.73 3.19
C GLY A 63 -16.89 11.04 2.61
N GLN A 64 -18.10 11.33 3.10
CA GLN A 64 -19.33 10.61 2.74
C GLN A 64 -19.69 10.67 1.24
N ASN A 65 -19.21 11.69 0.53
CA ASN A 65 -19.41 11.87 -0.91
C ASN A 65 -18.29 11.27 -1.78
N LEU A 66 -17.22 10.78 -1.16
CA LEU A 66 -16.09 10.21 -1.89
C LEU A 66 -16.50 8.87 -2.51
N GLU A 67 -16.29 8.78 -3.81
CA GLU A 67 -16.43 7.59 -4.64
C GLU A 67 -15.07 6.94 -4.88
N GLU A 68 -14.00 7.73 -4.90
CA GLU A 68 -12.62 7.27 -5.07
C GLU A 68 -11.67 7.84 -4.00
N VAL A 69 -10.87 6.96 -3.39
CA VAL A 69 -9.77 7.33 -2.49
C VAL A 69 -8.51 6.58 -2.93
N ASP A 70 -7.44 7.32 -3.26
CA ASP A 70 -6.09 6.81 -3.51
C ASP A 70 -5.13 7.39 -2.48
N PHE A 71 -4.60 6.55 -1.59
CA PHE A 71 -3.64 6.91 -0.56
C PHE A 71 -2.40 6.04 -0.70
N ASN A 72 -1.34 6.61 -1.28
CA ASN A 72 -0.07 5.91 -1.49
C ASN A 72 1.01 6.48 -0.57
N THR A 73 1.48 5.63 0.34
CA THR A 73 2.51 5.95 1.34
C THR A 73 3.81 5.18 1.14
N PHE A 74 3.93 4.42 0.05
CA PHE A 74 4.96 3.41 -0.13
C PHE A 74 6.39 3.92 0.15
N PHE A 75 6.80 5.00 -0.51
CA PHE A 75 8.14 5.58 -0.33
C PHE A 75 8.32 6.28 1.02
N TYR A 76 7.22 6.74 1.62
CA TYR A 76 7.22 7.41 2.90
C TYR A 76 7.43 6.42 4.06
N ASP A 77 6.74 5.28 4.04
CA ASP A 77 6.81 4.26 5.09
C ASP A 77 8.10 3.43 5.04
N SER A 78 8.58 3.14 3.82
CA SER A 78 9.66 2.18 3.61
C SER A 78 11.02 2.68 4.08
N TYR A 79 11.42 3.91 3.73
CA TYR A 79 12.80 4.37 3.96
C TYR A 79 13.10 4.79 5.40
N SER A 80 12.10 5.26 6.12
CA SER A 80 12.19 5.69 7.51
C SER A 80 12.34 4.54 8.50
N ALA A 81 11.77 3.36 8.18
CA ALA A 81 11.78 2.19 9.06
C ALA A 81 13.21 1.66 9.29
N ASP A 82 14.07 1.72 8.27
CA ASP A 82 15.45 1.22 8.31
C ASP A 82 16.42 2.11 9.08
N TYR A 83 16.29 3.43 8.94
CA TYR A 83 17.30 4.35 9.48
C TYR A 83 16.96 4.86 10.89
N LEU A 84 15.67 4.92 11.24
CA LEU A 84 15.21 5.50 12.51
C LEU A 84 14.59 4.47 13.47
N CYS A 85 14.48 3.18 13.08
CA CYS A 85 13.76 2.14 13.81
C CYS A 85 12.33 2.55 14.22
N ARG A 86 11.72 3.50 13.49
CA ARG A 86 10.37 4.02 13.73
C ARG A 86 9.71 4.29 12.38
N SER A 87 8.54 3.71 12.17
CA SER A 87 7.70 4.09 11.03
C SER A 87 7.11 5.51 11.29
N PRO A 88 7.13 6.40 10.29
CA PRO A 88 6.52 7.72 10.31
C PRO A 88 5.01 7.60 10.07
N ILE A 89 4.48 6.38 10.09
CA ILE A 89 3.08 6.04 10.04
C ILE A 89 2.77 5.24 11.31
N SER A 90 1.74 5.67 12.04
CA SER A 90 1.24 4.96 13.20
C SER A 90 -0.21 4.56 13.00
N GLU A 91 -0.63 3.51 13.73
CA GLU A 91 -2.00 3.01 13.73
C GLU A 91 -2.47 2.58 12.33
N ILE A 92 -3.79 2.50 12.14
CA ILE A 92 -4.44 2.07 10.90
C ILE A 92 -5.65 2.97 10.61
N ILE A 93 -6.05 3.06 9.34
CA ILE A 93 -7.26 3.76 8.90
C ILE A 93 -8.51 3.09 9.49
N GLY A 94 -8.49 1.75 9.56
CA GLY A 94 -9.59 0.96 10.10
C GLY A 94 -10.82 0.94 9.20
N SER A 95 -12.00 0.76 9.82
CA SER A 95 -13.26 0.55 9.09
C SER A 95 -13.69 1.78 8.28
N LEU A 96 -14.02 1.54 7.01
CA LEU A 96 -14.58 2.49 6.05
C LEU A 96 -16.03 2.11 5.64
N ARG A 97 -16.66 1.18 6.36
CA ARG A 97 -17.98 0.61 6.03
C ARG A 97 -19.10 1.65 5.89
N GLU A 98 -18.98 2.77 6.60
CA GLU A 98 -19.95 3.85 6.55
C GLU A 98 -19.84 4.73 5.30
N LEU A 99 -18.75 4.67 4.54
CA LEU A 99 -18.56 5.40 3.29
C LEU A 99 -19.30 4.72 2.15
N LYS A 100 -20.64 4.81 2.16
CA LYS A 100 -21.54 4.10 1.23
C LYS A 100 -21.40 4.54 -0.23
N SER A 101 -20.80 5.69 -0.50
CA SER A 101 -20.53 6.19 -1.85
C SER A 101 -19.23 5.62 -2.43
N LEU A 102 -18.35 5.09 -1.58
CA LEU A 102 -17.01 4.66 -1.96
C LEU A 102 -17.08 3.41 -2.84
N ARG A 103 -16.57 3.54 -4.06
CA ARG A 103 -16.53 2.49 -5.09
C ARG A 103 -15.11 2.05 -5.42
N HIS A 104 -14.15 2.97 -5.31
CA HIS A 104 -12.77 2.74 -5.71
C HIS A 104 -11.82 3.10 -4.56
N LEU A 105 -11.06 2.11 -4.09
CA LEU A 105 -10.12 2.30 -2.98
C LEU A 105 -8.73 1.86 -3.40
N LYS A 106 -7.73 2.71 -3.20
CA LYS A 106 -6.31 2.41 -3.41
C LYS A 106 -5.51 2.77 -2.17
N LEU A 107 -4.91 1.79 -1.51
CA LEU A 107 -4.04 1.96 -0.32
C LEU A 107 -3.37 0.63 0.05
N SER A 108 -2.32 0.66 0.88
CA SER A 108 -1.67 -0.57 1.33
C SER A 108 -2.54 -1.33 2.35
N LYS A 109 -2.41 -2.66 2.41
CA LYS A 109 -3.19 -3.46 3.38
C LYS A 109 -2.78 -3.11 4.82
N GLU A 110 -1.52 -2.76 5.08
CA GLU A 110 -1.06 -2.31 6.40
C GLU A 110 -1.78 -1.04 6.82
N ALA A 111 -1.91 -0.06 5.92
CA ALA A 111 -2.62 1.17 6.24
C ALA A 111 -4.09 0.93 6.58
N LEU A 112 -4.73 -0.10 5.99
CA LEU A 112 -6.14 -0.37 6.23
C LEU A 112 -6.39 -1.15 7.52
N ILE A 113 -5.75 -2.31 7.64
CA ILE A 113 -6.03 -3.31 8.67
C ILE A 113 -4.82 -3.59 9.56
N GLY A 114 -3.62 -3.11 9.22
CA GLY A 114 -2.39 -3.34 10.01
C GLY A 114 -1.52 -4.47 9.46
N GLY A 115 -0.43 -4.76 10.17
CA GLY A 115 0.56 -5.79 9.81
C GLY A 115 0.05 -7.23 9.96
N SER A 116 0.96 -8.19 10.03
CA SER A 116 0.67 -9.62 10.17
C SER A 116 -0.03 -10.01 11.48
N GLU A 117 0.12 -9.22 12.55
CA GLU A 117 -0.53 -9.48 13.84
C GLU A 117 -1.99 -8.99 13.91
N SER A 118 -2.52 -8.38 12.85
CA SER A 118 -3.87 -7.84 12.87
C SER A 118 -4.95 -8.93 12.92
N LEU A 119 -5.99 -8.66 13.71
CA LEU A 119 -7.19 -9.49 13.78
C LEU A 119 -8.30 -9.03 12.81
N LEU A 120 -8.12 -7.89 12.14
CA LEU A 120 -9.11 -7.34 11.22
C LEU A 120 -9.00 -8.00 9.85
N ARG A 121 -10.15 -8.29 9.23
CA ARG A 121 -10.22 -8.76 7.84
C ARG A 121 -10.61 -7.63 6.91
N LEU A 122 -10.19 -7.72 5.65
CA LEU A 122 -10.58 -6.76 4.62
C LEU A 122 -12.12 -6.64 4.49
N SER A 123 -12.85 -7.76 4.58
CA SER A 123 -14.31 -7.81 4.53
C SER A 123 -15.00 -7.09 5.70
N ASP A 124 -14.33 -6.97 6.86
CA ASP A 124 -14.86 -6.31 8.05
C ASP A 124 -14.75 -4.78 7.99
N VAL A 125 -13.86 -4.27 7.12
CA VAL A 125 -13.52 -2.84 7.05
C VAL A 125 -13.99 -2.17 5.76
N LEU A 126 -14.15 -2.92 4.67
CA LEU A 126 -14.58 -2.38 3.38
C LEU A 126 -16.10 -2.15 3.32
N PRO A 127 -16.57 -1.05 2.72
CA PRO A 127 -18.00 -0.84 2.49
C PRO A 127 -18.54 -1.80 1.43
N GLU A 128 -19.81 -2.20 1.55
CA GLU A 128 -20.47 -3.10 0.58
C GLU A 128 -20.56 -2.50 -0.83
N SER A 129 -20.45 -1.18 -0.97
CA SER A 129 -20.45 -0.45 -2.23
C SER A 129 -19.16 -0.59 -3.04
N ILE A 130 -18.09 -1.16 -2.45
CA ILE A 130 -16.80 -1.23 -3.11
C ILE A 130 -16.86 -2.06 -4.39
N GLU A 131 -16.34 -1.50 -5.47
CA GLU A 131 -16.29 -2.14 -6.79
C GLU A 131 -14.86 -2.54 -7.16
N THR A 132 -13.88 -1.70 -6.81
CA THR A 132 -12.46 -1.96 -7.10
C THR A 132 -11.60 -1.70 -5.86
N LEU A 133 -10.74 -2.65 -5.52
CA LEU A 133 -9.72 -2.53 -4.48
C LEU A 133 -8.33 -2.61 -5.09
N TYR A 134 -7.48 -1.61 -4.84
CA TYR A 134 -6.09 -1.60 -5.26
C TYR A 134 -5.19 -1.59 -4.01
N LEU A 135 -4.45 -2.66 -3.81
CA LEU A 135 -3.49 -2.77 -2.73
C LEU A 135 -2.12 -2.31 -3.23
N HIS A 136 -1.74 -1.08 -2.87
CA HIS A 136 -0.38 -0.60 -3.07
C HIS A 136 0.59 -1.49 -2.31
N CYS A 137 1.83 -1.56 -2.78
CA CYS A 137 2.83 -2.35 -2.07
C CYS A 137 3.07 -1.79 -0.66
N GLY A 138 3.32 -2.69 0.29
CA GLY A 138 3.75 -2.35 1.64
C GLY A 138 5.23 -2.01 1.70
N LYS A 139 5.84 -2.15 2.88
CA LYS A 139 7.25 -1.84 3.13
C LYS A 139 8.21 -2.65 2.26
N VAL A 140 9.35 -2.05 1.94
CA VAL A 140 10.41 -2.64 1.08
C VAL A 140 11.46 -3.42 1.86
N TYR A 141 11.54 -3.29 3.19
CA TYR A 141 12.72 -3.69 3.96
C TYR A 141 12.41 -4.63 5.17
N GLU A 142 12.21 -5.92 4.92
CA GLU A 142 12.18 -7.08 5.81
C GLU A 142 12.94 -8.29 5.22
N LEU A 143 13.81 -8.98 5.96
CA LEU A 143 14.62 -10.14 5.49
C LEU A 143 13.88 -11.13 4.56
N GLU A 144 14.56 -11.80 3.62
CA GLU A 144 13.96 -12.71 2.60
C GLU A 144 12.81 -13.61 3.10
N ASP A 145 13.02 -14.33 4.21
CA ASP A 145 12.00 -15.20 4.81
C ASP A 145 10.72 -14.44 5.21
N TRP A 146 10.86 -13.19 5.67
CA TRP A 146 9.74 -12.30 6.00
C TRP A 146 8.97 -11.88 4.76
N VAL A 147 9.65 -11.65 3.64
CA VAL A 147 9.03 -11.28 2.37
C VAL A 147 8.13 -12.39 1.87
N GLU A 148 8.63 -13.63 1.86
CA GLU A 148 7.85 -14.78 1.44
C GLU A 148 6.66 -15.02 2.38
N PHE A 149 6.88 -14.89 3.69
CA PHE A 149 5.83 -14.98 4.69
C PHE A 149 4.73 -13.93 4.49
N GLU A 150 5.10 -12.65 4.35
CA GLU A 150 4.16 -11.56 4.12
C GLU A 150 3.45 -11.72 2.75
N ARG A 151 4.14 -12.18 1.70
CA ARG A 151 3.51 -12.51 0.41
C ARG A 151 2.40 -13.55 0.59
N GLU A 152 2.68 -14.64 1.30
CA GLU A 152 1.69 -15.70 1.53
C GLU A 152 0.53 -15.22 2.40
N LEU A 153 0.79 -14.45 3.46
CA LEU A 153 -0.26 -13.85 4.27
C LEU A 153 -1.17 -12.93 3.44
N TYR A 154 -0.59 -12.08 2.60
CA TYR A 154 -1.34 -11.21 1.72
C TYR A 154 -2.23 -11.97 0.73
N LYS A 155 -1.68 -13.03 0.12
CA LYS A 155 -2.44 -13.91 -0.77
C LYS A 155 -3.64 -14.52 -0.03
N GLN A 156 -3.42 -14.98 1.20
CA GLN A 156 -4.47 -15.54 2.05
C GLN A 156 -5.54 -14.51 2.42
N GLU A 157 -5.17 -13.27 2.77
CA GLU A 157 -6.13 -12.21 3.12
C GLU A 157 -7.02 -11.84 1.93
N VAL A 158 -6.43 -11.73 0.73
CA VAL A 158 -7.23 -11.48 -0.47
C VAL A 158 -8.07 -12.68 -0.85
N ASN A 159 -7.57 -13.92 -0.71
CA ASN A 159 -8.37 -15.12 -0.93
C ASN A 159 -9.57 -15.19 0.04
N LYS A 160 -9.38 -14.87 1.33
CA LYS A 160 -10.48 -14.76 2.30
C LYS A 160 -11.51 -13.71 1.87
N LEU A 161 -11.07 -12.54 1.42
CA LEU A 161 -11.99 -11.50 0.90
C LEU A 161 -12.82 -12.00 -0.30
N LEU A 162 -12.20 -12.75 -1.22
CA LEU A 162 -12.91 -13.35 -2.35
C LEU A 162 -13.95 -14.38 -1.89
N LEU A 163 -13.62 -15.19 -0.88
CA LEU A 163 -14.50 -16.22 -0.31
C LEU A 163 -15.65 -15.63 0.52
N ASP A 164 -15.40 -14.55 1.27
CA ASP A 164 -16.40 -13.84 2.05
C ASP A 164 -17.50 -13.23 1.15
N GLY A 165 -17.17 -12.95 -0.12
CA GLY A 165 -18.15 -12.61 -1.14
C GLY A 165 -18.70 -11.20 -0.98
N MET A 166 -17.91 -10.19 -1.34
CA MET A 166 -18.39 -8.81 -1.42
C MET A 166 -19.35 -8.61 -2.61
N PRO A 167 -20.55 -8.05 -2.41
CA PRO A 167 -21.61 -8.08 -3.42
C PRO A 167 -21.25 -7.31 -4.70
N ASN A 168 -20.64 -6.14 -4.55
CA ASN A 168 -20.32 -5.23 -5.66
C ASN A 168 -18.88 -5.32 -6.14
N LEU A 169 -18.01 -6.04 -5.41
CA LEU A 169 -16.60 -6.14 -5.76
C LEU A 169 -16.44 -6.87 -7.08
N ARG A 170 -15.72 -6.25 -8.01
CA ARG A 170 -15.49 -6.73 -9.38
C ARG A 170 -14.01 -6.87 -9.69
N GLU A 171 -13.16 -6.11 -9.01
CA GLU A 171 -11.74 -6.11 -9.28
C GLU A 171 -10.91 -5.93 -8.00
N ILE A 172 -9.86 -6.73 -7.86
CA ILE A 172 -8.80 -6.52 -6.88
C ILE A 172 -7.47 -6.45 -7.64
N ARG A 173 -6.67 -5.41 -7.40
CA ARG A 173 -5.30 -5.30 -7.90
C ARG A 173 -4.34 -5.26 -6.73
N MET A 174 -3.19 -5.90 -6.87
CA MET A 174 -2.16 -5.91 -5.84
C MET A 174 -0.80 -5.69 -6.47
N GLU A 175 -0.02 -4.78 -5.90
CA GLU A 175 1.38 -4.56 -6.28
C GLU A 175 2.32 -5.48 -5.47
N ARG A 176 3.29 -6.06 -6.17
CA ARG A 176 4.37 -6.91 -5.62
C ARG A 176 5.69 -6.51 -6.24
N TYR A 177 6.75 -6.32 -5.47
CA TYR A 177 8.08 -6.15 -6.07
C TYR A 177 8.61 -7.48 -6.58
N VAL A 178 9.29 -7.44 -7.74
CA VAL A 178 9.86 -8.64 -8.35
C VAL A 178 11.13 -9.05 -7.63
N ASP A 179 11.91 -8.09 -7.14
CA ASP A 179 13.21 -8.34 -6.51
C ASP A 179 13.37 -7.52 -5.24
N TRP A 180 13.91 -8.18 -4.23
CA TRP A 180 14.26 -7.64 -2.93
C TRP A 180 15.58 -6.86 -2.96
N HIS A 181 16.42 -7.15 -3.97
CA HIS A 181 17.76 -6.59 -4.12
C HIS A 181 17.84 -5.33 -4.98
N GLU A 182 16.72 -4.85 -5.54
CA GLU A 182 16.71 -3.59 -6.32
C GLU A 182 17.03 -2.35 -5.47
N PHE A 183 17.06 -2.47 -4.14
CA PHE A 183 17.32 -1.36 -3.23
C PHE A 183 18.69 -1.37 -2.58
N ASP A 184 19.41 -2.50 -2.56
CA ASP A 184 20.56 -2.68 -1.68
C ASP A 184 21.94 -2.49 -2.37
N TYR A 185 22.00 -2.39 -3.70
CA TYR A 185 23.28 -2.29 -4.41
C TYR A 185 23.34 -1.19 -5.48
N CYS A 186 24.16 -0.18 -5.22
CA CYS A 186 24.70 0.76 -6.21
C CYS A 186 25.76 0.12 -7.14
N ASN A 187 25.90 -1.21 -7.18
CA ASN A 187 26.90 -1.89 -8.02
C ASN A 187 26.23 -2.76 -9.11
N PRO A 188 26.24 -2.33 -10.39
CA PRO A 188 25.57 -3.02 -11.49
C PRO A 188 26.04 -4.48 -11.73
N GLU A 189 27.27 -4.82 -11.34
CA GLU A 189 27.86 -6.14 -11.60
C GLU A 189 27.34 -7.23 -10.64
N GLU A 190 26.87 -6.87 -9.44
CA GLU A 190 26.30 -7.82 -8.46
C GLU A 190 24.79 -8.05 -8.69
N LEU A 191 24.09 -7.06 -9.25
CA LEU A 191 22.67 -7.15 -9.61
C LEU A 191 22.36 -8.26 -10.63
N ASP A 192 23.24 -8.51 -11.60
CA ASP A 192 23.03 -9.58 -12.60
C ASP A 192 23.21 -10.99 -12.02
N TYR A 193 24.01 -11.14 -10.96
CA TYR A 193 24.19 -12.44 -10.28
C TYR A 193 22.92 -12.83 -9.52
N PHE A 194 22.37 -11.92 -8.71
CA PHE A 194 21.18 -12.17 -7.90
C PHE A 194 19.88 -12.28 -8.74
N ARG A 195 19.75 -11.49 -9.82
CA ARG A 195 18.63 -11.60 -10.77
C ARG A 195 18.49 -12.98 -11.41
N SER A 196 19.57 -13.78 -11.46
CA SER A 196 19.53 -15.09 -12.13
C SER A 196 19.07 -16.23 -11.23
N GLU A 197 19.17 -16.08 -9.90
CA GLU A 197 18.84 -17.14 -8.93
C GLU A 197 17.50 -16.94 -8.20
N TYR A 198 16.95 -15.71 -8.17
CA TYR A 198 15.81 -15.36 -7.30
C TYR A 198 14.65 -14.67 -8.01
N ILE A 199 14.41 -14.95 -9.29
CA ILE A 199 13.17 -14.53 -9.96
C ILE A 199 12.04 -15.40 -9.41
N TYR A 200 11.18 -14.82 -8.57
CA TYR A 200 9.93 -15.46 -8.20
C TYR A 200 9.09 -15.64 -9.48
N PRO A 201 8.87 -16.88 -9.95
CA PRO A 201 8.24 -17.09 -11.23
C PRO A 201 6.81 -16.57 -11.17
N LYS A 202 6.39 -15.89 -12.24
CA LYS A 202 5.05 -15.31 -12.38
C LYS A 202 3.95 -16.34 -12.08
N GLU A 203 4.19 -17.60 -12.40
CA GLU A 203 3.28 -18.71 -12.18
C GLU A 203 3.10 -19.07 -10.69
N ALA A 204 4.02 -18.69 -9.80
CA ALA A 204 3.94 -18.89 -8.35
C ALA A 204 3.26 -17.73 -7.60
N GLU A 205 3.07 -16.58 -8.26
CA GLU A 205 2.46 -15.39 -7.65
C GLU A 205 0.99 -15.62 -7.25
N TRP A 206 0.28 -16.53 -7.92
CA TRP A 206 -1.06 -16.94 -7.54
C TRP A 206 -1.28 -18.43 -7.81
N PRO A 207 -1.05 -19.30 -6.81
CA PRO A 207 -1.13 -20.74 -7.02
C PRO A 207 -2.58 -21.22 -7.17
N ALA A 208 -2.75 -22.39 -7.78
CA ALA A 208 -4.05 -22.91 -8.21
C ALA A 208 -5.05 -23.10 -7.06
N GLU A 209 -4.57 -23.42 -5.86
CA GLU A 209 -5.37 -23.56 -4.64
C GLU A 209 -6.06 -22.27 -4.19
N LEU A 210 -5.58 -21.10 -4.63
CA LEU A 210 -6.19 -19.80 -4.32
C LEU A 210 -7.22 -19.37 -5.37
N HIS A 211 -7.48 -20.19 -6.39
CA HIS A 211 -8.48 -19.87 -7.40
C HIS A 211 -9.89 -19.96 -6.81
N VAL A 212 -10.67 -18.89 -7.00
CA VAL A 212 -12.06 -18.82 -6.56
C VAL A 212 -12.97 -18.83 -7.77
N ASN A 213 -14.00 -19.68 -7.73
CA ASN A 213 -14.99 -19.77 -8.81
C ASN A 213 -15.63 -18.41 -9.09
N GLY A 214 -15.73 -18.04 -10.37
CA GLY A 214 -16.27 -16.75 -10.78
C GLY A 214 -15.24 -15.62 -10.81
N TRP A 215 -13.97 -15.90 -10.54
CA TRP A 215 -12.87 -14.93 -10.68
C TRP A 215 -11.83 -15.44 -11.68
N ASP A 216 -11.25 -14.51 -12.43
CA ASP A 216 -10.09 -14.69 -13.28
C ASP A 216 -8.88 -13.98 -12.68
N VAL A 217 -7.70 -14.53 -12.94
CA VAL A 217 -6.42 -14.01 -12.47
C VAL A 217 -5.58 -13.64 -13.68
N ASP A 218 -5.14 -12.40 -13.74
CA ASP A 218 -4.13 -11.92 -14.67
C ASP A 218 -2.95 -11.35 -13.88
N ILE A 219 -1.74 -11.57 -14.38
CA ILE A 219 -0.53 -11.11 -13.72
C ILE A 219 0.27 -10.36 -14.77
N VAL A 220 0.64 -9.12 -14.49
CA VAL A 220 1.36 -8.27 -15.45
C VAL A 220 2.58 -7.69 -14.77
N GLU A 221 3.74 -7.84 -15.39
CA GLU A 221 4.93 -7.13 -14.97
C GLU A 221 4.81 -5.66 -15.37
N ALA A 222 4.98 -4.76 -14.42
CA ALA A 222 4.94 -3.32 -14.59
C ALA A 222 6.24 -2.70 -14.07
N ARG A 223 6.75 -1.71 -14.79
CA ARG A 223 7.93 -0.94 -14.36
C ARG A 223 7.50 0.37 -13.74
N LEU A 224 8.05 0.67 -12.56
CA LEU A 224 7.85 1.96 -11.90
C LEU A 224 8.84 2.97 -12.50
N TYR A 225 8.42 3.76 -13.49
CA TYR A 225 9.29 4.79 -14.09
C TYR A 225 9.37 6.05 -13.21
N GLU A 226 10.60 6.55 -13.05
CA GLU A 226 11.05 7.87 -12.60
C GLU A 226 10.15 8.64 -11.62
N ILE A 227 10.26 8.28 -10.34
CA ILE A 227 10.23 9.30 -9.29
C ILE A 227 11.70 9.51 -8.88
N ARG A 228 12.27 10.64 -9.32
CA ARG A 228 13.60 11.17 -8.94
C ARG A 228 14.87 10.44 -9.46
N GLY A 229 14.84 9.80 -10.62
CA GLY A 229 16.06 9.40 -11.33
C GLY A 229 16.84 8.22 -10.74
N ARG A 230 16.17 7.33 -9.99
CA ARG A 230 16.69 6.02 -9.56
C ARG A 230 16.20 4.91 -10.50
N PRO A 231 16.94 3.78 -10.61
CA PRO A 231 16.52 2.65 -11.44
C PRO A 231 15.10 2.21 -11.05
N ALA A 232 14.28 1.98 -12.08
CA ALA A 232 12.89 1.58 -11.96
C ALA A 232 12.78 0.29 -11.16
N CYS A 233 11.97 0.30 -10.09
CA CYS A 233 11.64 -0.94 -9.40
C CYS A 233 10.69 -1.75 -10.28
N ASN A 234 11.02 -3.02 -10.54
CA ASN A 234 10.14 -3.94 -11.23
C ASN A 234 9.08 -4.43 -10.24
N ARG A 235 7.81 -4.40 -10.66
CA ARG A 235 6.70 -4.91 -9.86
C ARG A 235 5.79 -5.80 -10.68
N ASN A 236 5.31 -6.87 -10.08
CA ASN A 236 4.16 -7.62 -10.57
C ASN A 236 2.88 -6.95 -10.07
N ILE A 237 1.95 -6.72 -10.99
CA ILE A 237 0.57 -6.35 -10.68
C ILE A 237 -0.27 -7.60 -10.88
N ILE A 238 -0.77 -8.15 -9.77
CA ILE A 238 -1.74 -9.24 -9.80
C ILE A 238 -3.13 -8.62 -9.86
N THR A 239 -3.90 -8.97 -10.87
CA THR A 239 -5.27 -8.50 -11.10
C THR A 239 -6.22 -9.67 -11.00
N LEU A 240 -7.18 -9.57 -10.09
CA LEU A 240 -8.28 -10.51 -9.91
C LEU A 240 -9.55 -9.83 -10.40
N SER A 241 -10.21 -10.39 -11.41
CA SER A 241 -11.42 -9.81 -12.01
C SER A 241 -12.58 -10.79 -11.95
N ARG A 242 -13.77 -10.31 -11.59
CA ARG A 242 -14.98 -11.13 -11.55
C ARG A 242 -15.46 -11.43 -12.98
N LYS A 243 -15.77 -12.69 -13.26
CA LYS A 243 -16.35 -13.14 -14.52
C LYS A 243 -17.68 -12.42 -14.75
N THR A 244 -17.81 -11.83 -15.93
CA THR A 244 -19.03 -11.15 -16.38
C THR A 244 -20.02 -12.14 -16.99
#